data_AF-A0A0B2V5Y1-F1
#
_entry.id   AF-A0A0B2V5Y1-F1
#
_cell.length_a   1.000
_cell.length_b   1.000
_cell.length_c   1.000
_cell.angle_alpha   90.00
_cell.angle_beta   90.00
_cell.angle_gamma   90.00
#
_symmetry.space_group_name_H-M   'P 1'
#
loop_
_entity.id
_entity.type
_entity.pdbx_description
1 polymer ?
#
loop_
_entity_poly.entity_id
_entity_poly.type
_entity_poly.pdbx_seq_one_letter_code
_entity_poly.pdbx_strand_id
1 'polypeptide(L)'
;MSQLTMRAFQTTKKTLIEFSRDPLSLVDEVKYDAADTATRKDMLQKAKATATRNIFLIRHAQYLIDNEQKNLTPLGQEQAVLLGKRLAQEGLKFDVLIMSSMQRASETDGLILSQMAPLATKVDSILEAGAPYPPEPPVPQWRPKQKGSRIEAAFRKYIHRASPRQKEDSYEIIVCHGNIIRYFVCR
;
A
#
# COMPACT_ATOMS: atom_id res chain seq x y z
N MET A 1 -42.55 6.08 -20.80
CA MET A 1 -41.38 5.45 -21.46
C MET A 1 -40.32 6.52 -21.66
N SER A 2 -39.31 6.62 -20.78
CA SER A 2 -38.12 7.43 -21.07
C SER A 2 -36.91 6.49 -21.09
N GLN A 3 -36.20 6.48 -22.21
CA GLN A 3 -34.98 5.70 -22.40
C GLN A 3 -33.84 6.42 -21.69
N LEU A 4 -33.28 5.80 -20.66
CA LEU A 4 -32.03 6.25 -20.04
C LEU A 4 -30.87 5.76 -20.93
N THR A 5 -30.29 6.66 -21.71
CA THR A 5 -29.07 6.38 -22.47
C THR A 5 -27.90 6.24 -21.51
N MET A 6 -27.43 5.00 -21.29
CA MET A 6 -26.14 4.74 -20.67
C MET A 6 -25.03 5.31 -21.57
N ARG A 7 -24.43 6.44 -21.17
CA ARG A 7 -23.14 6.86 -21.71
C ARG A 7 -22.07 5.91 -21.16
N ALA A 8 -21.57 5.03 -22.01
CA ALA A 8 -20.39 4.25 -21.73
C ALA A 8 -19.23 5.20 -21.39
N PHE A 9 -18.66 5.05 -20.19
CA PHE A 9 -17.39 5.69 -19.85
C PHE A 9 -16.32 5.08 -20.76
N GLN A 10 -15.89 5.85 -21.78
CA GLN A 10 -14.66 5.56 -22.52
C GLN A 10 -13.47 5.82 -21.60
N THR A 11 -13.03 4.78 -20.89
CA THR A 11 -11.72 4.76 -20.26
C THR A 11 -10.67 4.68 -21.37
N THR A 12 -9.99 5.79 -21.63
CA THR A 12 -8.88 5.84 -22.60
C THR A 12 -7.76 4.90 -22.14
N LYS A 13 -7.42 3.91 -22.98
CA LYS A 13 -6.33 2.92 -22.76
C LYS A 13 -5.02 3.54 -22.24
N LYS A 14 -4.70 4.78 -22.60
CA LYS A 14 -3.50 5.50 -22.15
C LYS A 14 -3.36 5.61 -20.63
N THR A 15 -4.45 5.71 -19.87
CA THR A 15 -4.39 5.90 -18.41
C THR A 15 -4.18 4.60 -17.63
N LEU A 16 -4.41 3.44 -18.27
CA LEU A 16 -4.21 2.11 -17.66
C LEU A 16 -2.76 1.62 -17.78
N ILE A 17 -2.00 2.13 -18.75
CA ILE A 17 -0.64 1.64 -19.05
C ILE A 17 0.37 2.12 -18.00
N GLU A 18 0.22 3.32 -17.44
CA GLU A 18 1.23 3.95 -16.58
C GLU A 18 1.39 3.30 -15.19
N PHE A 19 0.44 2.46 -14.77
CA PHE A 19 0.38 1.95 -13.38
C PHE A 19 0.37 0.43 -13.28
N SER A 20 0.19 -0.25 -14.41
CA SER A 20 0.42 -1.68 -14.48
C SER A 20 1.93 -1.92 -14.42
N ARG A 21 2.37 -2.83 -13.54
CA ARG A 21 3.72 -3.42 -13.64
C ARG A 21 3.66 -4.77 -14.37
N ASP A 22 2.77 -4.86 -15.35
CA ASP A 22 2.78 -5.94 -16.32
C ASP A 22 4.03 -5.82 -17.20
N PRO A 23 4.66 -6.92 -17.64
CA PRO A 23 5.84 -6.84 -18.48
C PRO A 23 5.63 -5.98 -19.73
N LEU A 24 4.44 -5.95 -20.31
CA LEU A 24 4.14 -5.17 -21.51
C LEU A 24 4.14 -3.66 -21.24
N SER A 25 3.71 -3.21 -20.05
CA SER A 25 3.74 -1.78 -19.69
C SER A 25 5.12 -1.29 -19.27
N LEU A 26 6.10 -2.19 -19.12
CA LEU A 26 7.47 -1.87 -18.72
C LEU A 26 8.47 -1.85 -19.90
N VAL A 27 8.05 -2.32 -21.09
CA VAL A 27 8.88 -2.31 -22.30
C VAL A 27 8.62 -1.04 -23.12
N ASP A 28 9.63 -0.61 -23.87
CA ASP A 28 9.50 0.51 -24.81
C ASP A 28 8.58 0.11 -25.97
N GLU A 29 7.44 0.78 -26.09
CA GLU A 29 6.38 0.46 -27.06
C GLU A 29 6.88 0.54 -28.51
N VAL A 30 7.65 1.57 -28.84
CA VAL A 30 8.19 1.77 -30.20
C VAL A 30 9.15 0.65 -30.58
N LYS A 31 10.04 0.28 -29.65
CA LYS A 31 10.98 -0.84 -29.87
C LYS A 31 10.26 -2.18 -29.90
N TYR A 32 9.25 -2.36 -29.07
CA TYR A 32 8.47 -3.59 -29.01
C TYR A 32 7.71 -3.82 -30.32
N ASP A 33 7.05 -2.79 -30.84
CA ASP A 33 6.28 -2.88 -32.09
C ASP A 33 7.18 -3.07 -33.32
N ALA A 34 8.39 -2.51 -33.31
CA ALA A 34 9.37 -2.72 -34.39
C ALA A 34 10.10 -4.09 -34.33
N ALA A 35 10.03 -4.80 -33.20
CA ALA A 35 10.78 -6.04 -32.97
C ALA A 35 10.09 -7.29 -33.57
N ASP A 36 10.89 -8.30 -33.89
CA ASP A 36 10.40 -9.63 -34.27
C ASP A 36 9.82 -10.41 -33.06
N THR A 37 9.18 -11.54 -33.34
CA THR A 37 8.53 -12.39 -32.32
C THR A 37 9.49 -12.87 -31.23
N ALA A 38 10.74 -13.22 -31.58
CA ALA A 38 11.71 -13.74 -30.63
C ALA A 38 12.20 -12.64 -29.68
N THR A 39 12.49 -11.47 -30.24
CA THR A 39 12.93 -10.27 -29.53
C THR A 39 11.84 -9.75 -28.61
N ARG A 40 10.58 -9.69 -29.08
CA ARG A 40 9.43 -9.35 -28.22
C ARG A 40 9.31 -10.29 -27.03
N LYS A 41 9.48 -11.60 -27.25
CA LYS A 41 9.44 -12.60 -26.16
C LYS A 41 10.55 -12.37 -25.13
N ASP A 42 11.78 -12.09 -25.58
CA ASP A 42 12.91 -11.78 -24.70
C ASP A 42 12.69 -10.48 -23.90
N MET A 43 12.19 -9.43 -24.54
CA MET A 43 11.85 -8.16 -23.88
C MET A 43 10.85 -8.37 -22.73
N LEU A 44 9.77 -9.10 -22.99
CA LEU A 44 8.77 -9.42 -21.96
C LEU A 44 9.34 -10.31 -20.86
N GLN A 45 10.18 -11.28 -21.20
CA GLN A 45 10.81 -12.14 -20.21
C GLN A 45 11.74 -11.35 -19.28
N LYS A 46 12.50 -10.39 -19.81
CA LYS A 46 13.36 -9.49 -19.03
C LYS A 46 12.58 -8.50 -18.17
N ALA A 47 11.40 -8.07 -18.64
CA ALA A 47 10.49 -7.20 -17.89
C ALA A 47 9.63 -7.94 -16.87
N LYS A 48 9.69 -9.28 -16.83
CA LYS A 48 8.92 -10.09 -15.88
C LYS A 48 9.57 -10.09 -14.50
N ALA A 49 8.79 -9.74 -13.50
CA ALA A 49 9.17 -9.87 -12.10
C ALA A 49 9.38 -11.35 -11.73
N THR A 50 10.49 -11.65 -11.06
CA THR A 50 10.83 -13.00 -10.59
C THR A 50 10.72 -13.18 -9.09
N ALA A 51 10.65 -12.09 -8.33
CA ALA A 51 10.53 -12.08 -6.88
C ALA A 51 9.10 -11.75 -6.41
N THR A 52 8.78 -12.22 -5.21
CA THR A 52 7.53 -11.95 -4.49
C THR A 52 7.74 -10.84 -3.47
N ARG A 53 6.77 -9.93 -3.35
CA ARG A 53 6.72 -8.94 -2.27
C ARG A 53 5.66 -9.35 -1.27
N ASN A 54 6.07 -9.66 -0.04
CA ASN A 54 5.19 -9.98 1.07
C ASN A 54 4.95 -8.72 1.89
N ILE A 55 3.76 -8.13 1.78
CA ILE A 55 3.43 -6.85 2.41
C ILE A 55 2.53 -7.09 3.63
N PHE A 56 3.00 -6.71 4.80
CA PHE A 56 2.28 -6.82 6.08
C PHE A 56 1.65 -5.47 6.40
N LEU A 57 0.33 -5.38 6.21
CA LEU A 57 -0.45 -4.18 6.50
C LEU A 57 -0.90 -4.20 7.96
N ILE A 58 -0.34 -3.31 8.77
CA ILE A 58 -0.62 -3.21 10.21
C ILE A 58 -1.39 -1.92 10.49
N ARG A 59 -2.49 -2.04 11.23
CA ARG A 59 -3.20 -0.89 11.77
C ARG A 59 -2.51 -0.45 13.06
N HIS A 60 -2.35 0.86 13.27
CA HIS A 60 -1.93 1.40 14.56
C HIS A 60 -2.78 0.84 15.73
N ALA A 61 -2.18 0.77 16.91
CA ALA A 61 -2.84 0.27 18.10
C ALA A 61 -3.89 1.25 18.67
N GLN A 62 -4.58 0.84 19.74
CA GLN A 62 -5.61 1.67 20.38
C GLN A 62 -5.01 2.97 20.94
N TYR A 63 -5.64 4.10 20.61
CA TYR A 63 -5.17 5.43 20.96
C TYR A 63 -6.30 6.28 21.57
N LEU A 64 -5.91 7.33 22.29
CA LEU A 64 -6.83 8.27 22.92
C LEU A 64 -7.47 9.18 21.85
N ILE A 65 -8.74 8.92 21.54
CA ILE A 65 -9.45 9.62 20.45
C ILE A 65 -9.73 11.08 20.82
N ASP A 66 -9.98 11.40 22.09
CA ASP A 66 -10.39 12.74 22.52
C ASP A 66 -9.21 13.63 22.96
N ASN A 67 -8.03 13.04 23.15
CA ASN A 67 -6.81 13.77 23.51
C ASN A 67 -6.21 14.52 22.30
N GLU A 68 -5.55 15.66 22.49
CA GLU A 68 -4.95 16.44 21.39
C GLU A 68 -3.77 15.73 20.71
N GLN A 69 -2.89 15.12 21.50
CA GLN A 69 -1.70 14.40 21.03
C GLN A 69 -2.05 13.10 20.30
N LYS A 70 -3.24 12.51 20.57
CA LYS A 70 -3.70 11.24 19.98
C LYS A 70 -2.73 10.08 20.23
N ASN A 71 -2.09 10.05 21.40
CA ASN A 71 -1.15 9.01 21.82
C ASN A 71 -1.86 7.68 22.10
N LEU A 72 -1.09 6.60 22.15
CA LEU A 72 -1.56 5.27 22.52
C LEU A 72 -2.09 5.23 23.95
N THR A 73 -3.13 4.42 24.14
CA THR A 73 -3.60 4.00 25.46
C THR A 73 -2.65 2.96 26.05
N PRO A 74 -2.69 2.68 27.37
CA PRO A 74 -1.94 1.56 27.95
C PRO A 74 -2.20 0.22 27.22
N LEU A 75 -3.47 -0.09 26.93
CA LEU A 75 -3.84 -1.27 26.14
C LEU A 75 -3.26 -1.21 24.72
N GLY A 76 -3.22 -0.04 24.09
CA GLY A 76 -2.59 0.15 22.78
C GLY A 76 -1.09 -0.12 22.80
N GLN A 77 -0.40 0.26 23.88
CA GLN A 77 1.01 -0.06 24.04
C GLN A 77 1.23 -1.56 24.16
N GLU A 78 0.41 -2.25 24.96
CA GLU A 78 0.44 -3.72 25.07
C GLU A 78 0.17 -4.41 23.72
N GLN A 79 -0.81 -3.92 22.96
CA GLN A 79 -1.12 -4.43 21.61
C GLN A 79 0.10 -4.32 20.67
N ALA A 80 0.77 -3.17 20.67
CA ALA A 80 1.94 -2.95 19.83
C ALA A 80 3.12 -3.85 20.23
N VAL A 81 3.35 -4.03 21.54
CA VAL A 81 4.38 -4.95 22.06
C VAL A 81 4.08 -6.39 21.70
N LEU A 82 2.82 -6.84 21.85
CA LEU A 82 2.43 -8.20 21.48
C LEU A 82 2.62 -8.47 19.99
N LEU A 83 2.27 -7.50 19.15
CA LEU A 83 2.49 -7.59 17.71
C LEU A 83 3.98 -7.65 17.35
N GLY A 84 4.81 -6.80 17.96
CA GLY A 84 6.26 -6.84 17.77
C GLY A 84 6.86 -8.20 18.15
N LYS A 85 6.44 -8.77 19.29
CA LYS A 85 6.83 -10.13 19.70
C LYS A 85 6.41 -11.19 18.70
N ARG A 86 5.18 -11.10 18.16
CA ARG A 86 4.72 -12.05 17.13
C ARG A 86 5.57 -11.96 15.87
N LEU A 87 5.86 -10.76 15.38
CA LEU A 87 6.68 -10.56 14.19
C LEU A 87 8.10 -11.09 14.39
N ALA A 88 8.70 -10.86 15.55
CA ALA A 88 10.04 -11.38 15.87
C ALA A 88 10.09 -12.92 15.91
N GLN A 89 8.98 -13.57 16.26
CA GLN A 89 8.87 -15.03 16.33
C GLN A 89 8.48 -15.68 14.99
N GLU A 90 8.17 -14.91 13.95
CA GLU A 90 7.70 -15.45 12.66
C GLU A 90 8.83 -16.15 11.87
N GLY A 91 10.09 -15.93 12.23
CA GLY A 91 11.25 -16.49 11.51
C GLY A 91 11.51 -15.83 10.16
N LEU A 92 10.87 -14.70 9.88
CA LEU A 92 11.04 -13.91 8.66
C LEU A 92 12.09 -12.82 8.85
N LYS A 93 12.89 -12.58 7.81
CA LYS A 93 13.78 -11.42 7.73
C LYS A 93 13.02 -10.26 7.08
N PHE A 94 12.52 -9.34 7.90
CA PHE A 94 11.86 -8.12 7.42
C PHE A 94 12.89 -7.13 6.86
N ASP A 95 12.63 -6.62 5.65
CA ASP A 95 13.56 -5.74 4.94
C ASP A 95 13.39 -4.27 5.33
N VAL A 96 12.13 -3.85 5.49
CA VAL A 96 11.79 -2.45 5.77
C VAL A 96 10.46 -2.35 6.51
N LEU A 97 10.38 -1.36 7.38
CA LEU A 97 9.15 -0.92 8.01
C LEU A 97 8.84 0.53 7.60
N ILE A 98 7.66 0.73 7.03
CA ILE A 98 7.19 2.01 6.51
C ILE A 98 5.99 2.46 7.34
N MET A 99 6.04 3.69 7.84
CA MET A 99 5.07 4.17 8.82
C MET A 99 4.41 5.48 8.41
N SER A 100 3.14 5.62 8.76
CA SER A 100 2.47 6.90 8.73
C SER A 100 3.09 7.87 9.75
N SER A 101 3.20 9.15 9.38
CA SER A 101 3.67 10.23 10.27
C SER A 101 2.73 10.59 11.43
N MET A 102 1.52 10.01 11.50
CA MET A 102 0.60 10.33 12.60
C MET A 102 1.08 9.69 13.91
N GLN A 103 1.03 10.46 15.01
CA GLN A 103 1.56 10.09 16.33
C GLN A 103 1.24 8.64 16.76
N ARG A 104 -0.03 8.23 16.74
CA ARG A 104 -0.45 6.86 17.07
C ARG A 104 0.22 5.76 16.23
N ALA A 105 0.54 6.03 14.96
CA ALA A 105 1.25 5.08 14.11
C ALA A 105 2.74 5.04 14.49
N SER A 106 3.37 6.21 14.65
CA SER A 106 4.77 6.33 15.10
C SER A 106 5.01 5.65 16.46
N GLU A 107 4.12 5.84 17.43
CA GLU A 107 4.22 5.18 18.74
C GLU A 107 4.02 3.66 18.65
N THR A 108 3.08 3.21 17.82
CA THR A 108 2.87 1.78 17.56
C THR A 108 4.15 1.16 17.02
N ASP A 109 4.81 1.83 16.06
CA ASP A 109 6.03 1.31 15.46
C ASP A 109 7.24 1.34 16.37
N GLY A 110 7.41 2.38 17.18
CA GLY A 110 8.48 2.41 18.17
C GLY A 110 8.41 1.20 19.10
N LEU A 111 7.19 0.81 19.51
CA LEU A 111 6.98 -0.37 20.34
C LEU A 111 7.17 -1.68 19.58
N ILE A 112 6.71 -1.79 18.33
CA ILE A 112 6.96 -2.97 17.48
C ILE A 112 8.47 -3.18 17.30
N LEU A 113 9.18 -2.13 16.88
CA LEU A 113 10.63 -2.14 16.63
C LEU A 113 11.43 -2.51 17.88
N SER A 114 10.97 -2.12 19.07
CA SER A 114 11.63 -2.48 20.34
C SER A 114 11.65 -3.99 20.61
N GLN A 115 10.82 -4.77 19.92
CA GLN A 115 10.71 -6.22 20.08
C GLN A 115 11.39 -6.99 18.94
N MET A 116 11.88 -6.31 17.91
CA MET A 116 12.41 -6.91 16.68
C MET A 116 13.90 -6.68 16.51
N ALA A 117 14.54 -7.51 15.67
CA ALA A 117 15.89 -7.21 15.20
C ALA A 117 15.90 -5.87 14.43
N PRO A 118 17.01 -5.10 14.46
CA PRO A 118 17.10 -3.85 13.73
C PRO A 118 16.79 -4.04 12.24
N LEU A 119 15.91 -3.20 11.70
CA LEU A 119 15.59 -3.13 10.28
C LEU A 119 15.47 -1.68 9.80
N ALA A 120 15.52 -1.49 8.49
CA ALA A 120 15.39 -0.16 7.89
C ALA A 120 13.99 0.41 8.15
N THR A 121 13.90 1.69 8.50
CA THR A 121 12.64 2.37 8.80
C THR A 121 12.43 3.58 7.91
N LYS A 122 11.18 3.84 7.50
CA LYS A 122 10.81 5.03 6.72
C LYS A 122 9.49 5.62 7.20
N VAL A 123 9.47 6.93 7.44
CA VAL A 123 8.24 7.69 7.68
C VAL A 123 7.72 8.27 6.36
N ASP A 124 6.41 8.17 6.11
CA ASP A 124 5.79 8.72 4.90
C ASP A 124 4.37 9.25 5.16
N SER A 125 4.19 10.57 5.00
CA SER A 125 2.91 11.23 5.24
C SER A 125 1.82 10.87 4.23
N ILE A 126 2.19 10.25 3.11
CA ILE A 126 1.21 9.73 2.15
C ILE A 126 0.31 8.65 2.77
N LEU A 127 0.78 7.99 3.85
CA LEU A 127 0.07 6.96 4.60
C LEU A 127 -0.80 7.50 5.74
N GLU A 128 -0.89 8.82 5.95
CA GLU A 128 -1.77 9.39 6.99
C GLU A 128 -3.25 9.02 6.78
N ALA A 129 -4.02 8.94 7.87
CA ALA A 129 -5.43 8.62 7.78
C ALA A 129 -6.17 9.63 6.88
N GLY A 130 -7.14 9.12 6.13
CA GLY A 130 -7.95 9.91 5.24
C GLY A 130 -9.19 9.15 4.83
N ALA A 131 -10.00 9.74 3.97
CA ALA A 131 -11.20 9.13 3.43
C ALA A 131 -10.98 8.79 1.96
N PRO A 132 -10.91 7.49 1.59
CA PRO A 132 -10.55 7.10 0.23
C PRO A 132 -11.68 7.34 -0.76
N TYR A 133 -12.87 6.84 -0.46
CA TYR A 133 -14.05 6.90 -1.31
C TYR A 133 -15.29 6.78 -0.41
N PRO A 134 -16.46 7.35 -0.80
CA PRO A 134 -17.70 7.13 -0.08
C PRO A 134 -17.99 5.63 0.11
N PRO A 135 -18.32 5.18 1.33
CA PRO A 135 -18.67 3.78 1.54
C PRO A 135 -19.99 3.46 0.82
N GLU A 136 -20.06 2.25 0.30
CA GLU A 136 -21.30 1.62 -0.16
C GLU A 136 -21.58 0.41 0.73
N PRO A 137 -22.72 0.38 1.47
CA PRO A 137 -23.81 1.35 1.44
C PRO A 137 -23.46 2.70 2.09
N PRO A 138 -24.17 3.80 1.75
CA PRO A 138 -23.88 5.13 2.29
C PRO A 138 -24.04 5.20 3.80
N VAL A 139 -23.10 5.86 4.47
CA VAL A 139 -23.15 6.13 5.91
C VAL A 139 -23.50 7.61 6.14
N PRO A 140 -24.65 7.95 6.76
CA PRO A 140 -25.12 9.34 6.87
C PRO A 140 -24.12 10.32 7.53
N GLN A 141 -23.36 9.86 8.53
CA GLN A 141 -22.35 10.69 9.20
C GLN A 141 -21.02 10.83 8.42
N TRP A 142 -20.87 10.19 7.26
CA TRP A 142 -19.63 10.24 6.49
C TRP A 142 -19.56 11.53 5.66
N ARG A 143 -18.83 12.53 6.14
CA ARG A 143 -18.59 13.81 5.45
C ARG A 143 -17.11 14.17 5.46
N PRO A 144 -16.28 13.53 4.62
CA PRO A 144 -14.84 13.76 4.68
C PRO A 144 -14.47 15.13 4.11
N LYS A 145 -13.47 15.75 4.75
CA LYS A 145 -12.87 17.00 4.26
C LYS A 145 -11.73 16.76 3.25
N GLN A 146 -11.09 15.59 3.30
CA GLN A 146 -9.94 15.26 2.46
C GLN A 146 -10.35 14.38 1.28
N LYS A 147 -9.74 14.64 0.12
CA LYS A 147 -9.92 13.83 -1.11
C LYS A 147 -9.08 12.55 -1.06
N GLY A 148 -9.60 11.48 -1.65
CA GLY A 148 -8.94 10.16 -1.68
C GLY A 148 -7.74 10.02 -2.62
N SER A 149 -7.41 11.04 -3.42
CA SER A 149 -6.31 10.97 -4.40
C SER A 149 -4.95 10.64 -3.76
N ARG A 150 -4.69 11.13 -2.54
CA ARG A 150 -3.49 10.78 -1.77
C ARG A 150 -3.42 9.29 -1.46
N ILE A 151 -4.55 8.66 -1.14
CA ILE A 151 -4.63 7.25 -0.80
C ILE A 151 -4.41 6.39 -2.06
N GLU A 152 -4.96 6.78 -3.21
CA GLU A 152 -4.64 6.13 -4.49
C GLU A 152 -3.16 6.28 -4.87
N ALA A 153 -2.56 7.44 -4.63
CA ALA A 153 -1.12 7.63 -4.83
C ALA A 153 -0.29 6.74 -3.87
N ALA A 154 -0.71 6.59 -2.61
CA ALA A 154 -0.09 5.67 -1.66
C ALA A 154 -0.20 4.21 -2.12
N PHE A 155 -1.38 3.80 -2.60
CA PHE A 155 -1.60 2.47 -3.16
C PHE A 155 -0.63 2.19 -4.31
N ARG A 156 -0.55 3.09 -5.29
CA ARG A 156 0.36 2.94 -6.45
C ARG A 156 1.84 2.91 -6.05
N LYS A 157 2.20 3.65 -5.01
CA LYS A 157 3.57 3.73 -4.50
C LYS A 157 4.00 2.47 -3.78
N TYR A 158 3.13 1.85 -2.98
CA TYR A 158 3.50 0.74 -2.10
C TYR A 158 2.99 -0.62 -2.55
N ILE A 159 1.82 -0.67 -3.17
CA ILE A 159 1.14 -1.90 -3.60
C ILE A 159 1.33 -2.07 -5.11
N HIS A 160 2.37 -2.81 -5.47
CA HIS A 160 2.74 -3.11 -6.85
C HIS A 160 3.60 -4.38 -6.91
N ARG A 161 3.73 -5.00 -8.08
CA ARG A 161 4.63 -6.16 -8.27
C ARG A 161 6.11 -5.79 -8.03
N ALA A 162 6.93 -6.78 -7.71
CA ALA A 162 8.38 -6.62 -7.60
C ALA A 162 8.97 -5.98 -8.86
N SER A 163 10.08 -5.26 -8.69
CA SER A 163 10.86 -4.78 -9.84
C SER A 163 11.48 -5.99 -10.56
N PRO A 164 11.61 -6.00 -11.90
CA PRO A 164 12.38 -7.04 -12.61
C PRO A 164 13.86 -7.13 -12.17
N ARG A 165 14.35 -6.06 -11.54
CA ARG A 165 15.69 -6.00 -10.95
C ARG A 165 15.77 -6.71 -9.58
N GLN A 166 14.66 -6.87 -8.87
CA GLN A 166 14.61 -7.57 -7.59
C GLN A 166 14.74 -9.08 -7.84
N LYS A 167 15.69 -9.72 -7.15
CA LYS A 167 16.00 -11.15 -7.32
C LYS A 167 15.49 -12.02 -6.18
N GLU A 168 15.45 -11.47 -4.96
CA GLU A 168 14.99 -12.16 -3.76
C GLU A 168 13.60 -11.66 -3.34
N ASP A 169 12.84 -12.53 -2.69
CA ASP A 169 11.57 -12.17 -2.07
C ASP A 169 11.78 -11.15 -0.95
N SER A 170 10.85 -10.20 -0.82
CA SER A 170 10.89 -9.18 0.24
C SER A 170 9.76 -9.36 1.25
N TYR A 171 10.02 -8.92 2.48
CA TYR A 171 9.08 -8.89 3.60
C TYR A 171 9.02 -7.47 4.16
N GLU A 172 7.96 -6.75 3.80
CA GLU A 172 7.81 -5.32 4.02
C GLU A 172 6.66 -5.05 4.98
N ILE A 173 6.91 -4.28 6.04
CA ILE A 173 5.89 -3.89 7.02
C ILE A 173 5.39 -2.48 6.68
N ILE A 174 4.06 -2.29 6.68
CA ILE A 174 3.44 -0.97 6.53
C ILE A 174 2.49 -0.72 7.69
N VAL A 175 2.81 0.26 8.54
CA VAL A 175 2.01 0.62 9.70
C VAL A 175 1.24 1.91 9.44
N CYS A 176 -0.08 1.78 9.36
CA CYS A 176 -0.97 2.85 8.94
C CYS A 176 -2.36 2.73 9.60
N HIS A 177 -3.42 3.02 8.86
CA HIS A 177 -4.76 3.25 9.41
C HIS A 177 -5.79 2.34 8.73
N GLY A 178 -6.88 2.04 9.44
CA GLY A 178 -7.91 1.14 8.94
C GLY A 178 -8.52 1.56 7.59
N ASN A 179 -8.63 2.86 7.29
CA ASN A 179 -9.12 3.32 5.98
C ASN A 179 -8.11 3.05 4.85
N ILE A 180 -6.81 3.22 5.12
CA ILE A 180 -5.75 2.96 4.15
C ILE A 180 -5.70 1.47 3.83
N ILE A 181 -5.65 0.62 4.86
CA ILE A 181 -5.58 -0.84 4.72
C ILE A 181 -6.78 -1.35 3.92
N ARG A 182 -8.00 -0.94 4.30
CA ARG A 182 -9.22 -1.34 3.58
C ARG A 182 -9.17 -0.95 2.10
N TYR A 183 -8.72 0.27 1.81
CA TYR A 183 -8.59 0.72 0.43
C TYR A 183 -7.55 -0.10 -0.34
N PHE A 184 -6.38 -0.36 0.26
CA PHE A 184 -5.32 -1.14 -0.37
C PHE A 184 -5.75 -2.58 -0.67
N VAL A 185 -6.50 -3.20 0.23
CA VAL A 185 -6.98 -4.57 0.05
C VAL A 185 -8.07 -4.67 -1.02
N CYS A 186 -8.93 -3.65 -1.17
CA CYS A 186 -10.04 -3.68 -2.13
C CYS A 186 -9.64 -3.24 -3.55
N ARG A 187 -8.47 -2.61 -3.73
CA ARG A 187 -8.03 -2.06 -5.02
C ARG A 187 -7.35 -3.08 -5.91
#